data_AF-A0A8X7VVI0-F1
#
_entry.id   AF-A0A8X7VVI0-F1
#
_cell.length_a   1.000
_cell.length_b   1.000
_cell.length_c   1.000
_cell.angle_alpha   90.00
_cell.angle_beta   90.00
_cell.angle_gamma   90.00
#
_symmetry.space_group_name_H-M   'P 1'
#
loop_
_entity.id
_entity.type
_entity.pdbx_description
1 polymer ?
#
loop_
_entity_poly.entity_id
_entity_poly.type
_entity_poly.pdbx_seq_one_letter_code
_entity_poly.pdbx_strand_id
1 'polypeptide(L)' 'METEWVEQDEDGVYITIRALPDGTRELRRVRFSRERFGETNARLWWEKNRARIQQQYL' A
#
# COMPACT_ATOMS: atom_id res chain seq x y z
N MET A 1 11.00 7.93 -16.86
CA MET A 1 10.74 8.81 -15.71
C MET A 1 10.14 7.95 -14.63
N GLU A 2 10.78 7.84 -13.48
CA GLU A 2 10.21 7.08 -12.36
C GLU A 2 9.18 7.95 -11.66
N THR A 3 7.97 7.43 -11.48
CA THR A 3 6.85 8.19 -10.88
C THR A 3 6.47 7.54 -9.57
N GLU A 4 6.57 8.27 -8.46
CA GLU A 4 6.12 7.80 -7.15
C GLU A 4 4.88 8.60 -6.74
N TRP A 5 3.84 7.90 -6.28
CA TRP A 5 2.64 8.54 -5.75
C TRP A 5 2.08 7.77 -4.55
N VAL A 6 1.24 8.47 -3.79
CA VAL A 6 0.53 7.90 -2.64
C VAL A 6 -0.94 7.79 -2.99
N GLU A 7 -1.51 6.63 -2.74
CA GLU A 7 -2.93 6.35 -2.89
C GLU A 7 -3.53 5.93 -1.55
N GLN A 8 -4.76 6.35 -1.28
CA GLN A 8 -5.52 5.88 -0.14
C GLN A 8 -6.41 4.73 -0.60
N ASP A 9 -6.06 3.50 -0.20
CA ASP A 9 -6.76 2.29 -0.61
C ASP A 9 -8.00 2.04 0.25
N GLU A 10 -7.88 2.26 1.56
CA GLU A 10 -8.99 2.21 2.52
C GLU A 10 -8.90 3.39 3.50
N ASP A 11 -9.97 3.63 4.25
CA ASP A 11 -9.97 4.68 5.26
C ASP A 11 -8.88 4.44 6.32
N GLY A 12 -7.86 5.29 6.31
CA GLY A 12 -6.69 5.13 7.17
C GLY A 12 -5.61 4.18 6.65
N VAL A 13 -5.68 3.69 5.40
CA VAL A 13 -4.61 2.90 4.76
C VAL A 13 -4.06 3.64 3.55
N TYR A 14 -2.79 4.01 3.62
CA TYR A 14 -2.09 4.76 2.57
C TYR A 14 -0.99 3.91 1.96
N ILE A 15 -0.99 3.80 0.65
CA ILE A 15 -0.10 2.95 -0.14
C ILE A 15 0.77 3.84 -1.00
N THR A 16 2.09 3.65 -0.94
CA THR A 16 3.06 4.33 -1.79
C THR A 16 3.51 3.40 -2.90
N ILE A 17 3.30 3.81 -4.14
CA ILE A 17 3.60 3.02 -5.34
C ILE A 17 4.63 3.78 -6.16
N ARG A 18 5.60 3.05 -6.72
CA ARG A 18 6.58 3.57 -7.67
C ARG A 18 6.40 2.87 -9.02
N ALA A 19 6.20 3.64 -10.07
CA ALA A 19 6.32 3.15 -11.44
C ALA A 19 7.79 3.16 -11.88
N LEU A 20 8.26 2.00 -12.32
CA LEU A 20 9.61 1.80 -12.83
C LEU A 20 9.66 2.06 -14.34
N PRO A 21 10.84 2.36 -14.91
CA PRO A 21 10.98 2.69 -16.33
C PRO A 21 10.66 1.51 -17.27
N ASP A 22 10.66 0.29 -16.75
CA ASP A 22 10.32 -0.95 -17.47
C ASP A 22 8.81 -1.19 -17.55
N GLY A 23 8.00 -0.29 -17.00
CA GLY A 23 6.53 -0.38 -16.98
C GLY A 23 5.96 -1.17 -15.81
N THR A 24 6.82 -1.75 -14.96
CA THR A 24 6.38 -2.43 -13.73
C THR A 24 6.11 -1.44 -12.60
N ARG A 25 5.34 -1.89 -11.61
CA ARG A 25 5.01 -1.10 -10.42
C ARG A 25 5.59 -1.80 -9.20
N GLU A 26 6.09 -1.02 -8.26
CA GLU A 26 6.64 -1.48 -6.99
C GLU A 26 5.87 -0.87 -5.83
N LEU A 27 5.47 -1.71 -4.88
CA LEU A 27 4.92 -1.28 -3.60
C LEU A 27 6.06 -0.86 -2.68
N ARG A 28 6.18 0.43 -2.41
CA ARG A 28 7.27 0.99 -1.58
C ARG A 28 6.95 0.94 -0.09
N ARG A 29 5.71 1.28 0.27
CA ARG A 29 5.30 1.41 1.68
C ARG A 29 3.79 1.33 1.84
N VAL A 30 3.36 0.73 2.94
CA VAL A 30 1.98 0.83 3.44
C VAL A 30 2.03 1.53 4.79
N ARG A 31 1.24 2.59 4.95
CA ARG A 31 1.10 3.35 6.20
C ARG A 31 -0.33 3.21 6.70
N PHE A 32 -0.45 3.04 8.00
CA PHE A 32 -1.73 2.95 8.69
C PHE A 32 -1.91 4.18 9.56
N SER A 33 -3.08 4.82 9.46
CA SER A 33 -3.45 5.92 10.35
C SER A 33 -3.54 5.39 11.78
N ARG A 34 -2.77 6.00 12.70
CA ARG A 34 -2.76 5.61 14.12
C ARG A 34 -4.10 5.82 14.81
N GLU A 35 -4.92 6.74 14.30
CA GLU A 35 -6.25 7.01 14.84
C GLU A 35 -7.26 5.92 14.49
N ARG A 36 -7.05 5.21 13.37
CA ARG A 36 -7.95 4.16 12.84
C ARG A 36 -7.42 2.75 13.10
N PHE A 37 -6.10 2.58 13.08
CA PHE A 37 -5.41 1.31 13.21
C PHE A 37 -4.48 1.31 14.41
N GLY A 38 -4.80 0.51 15.42
CA GLY A 38 -3.81 0.07 16.41
C GLY A 38 -2.74 -0.83 15.78
N GLU A 39 -1.57 -0.96 16.42
CA GLU A 39 -0.42 -1.72 15.89
C GLU A 39 -0.78 -3.16 15.50
N THR A 40 -1.61 -3.84 16.31
CA THR A 40 -2.08 -5.21 16.03
C THR A 40 -2.97 -5.28 14.78
N ASN A 41 -3.82 -4.26 14.56
CA ASN A 41 -4.76 -4.24 13.44
C ASN A 41 -4.05 -4.02 12.10
N ALA A 42 -2.96 -3.25 12.09
CA ALA A 42 -2.16 -3.04 10.88
C ALA A 42 -1.59 -4.35 10.33
N ARG A 43 -1.04 -5.20 11.21
CA ARG A 43 -0.50 -6.52 10.83
C ARG A 43 -1.60 -7.44 10.29
N LEU A 44 -2.73 -7.55 11.00
CA LEU A 44 -3.85 -8.39 10.58
C LEU A 44 -4.45 -7.93 9.25
N TRP A 45 -4.52 -6.63 9.03
CA TRP A 45 -4.97 -6.07 7.76
C TRP A 45 -4.03 -6.48 6.63
N TRP A 46 -2.72 -6.38 6.83
CA TRP A 46 -1.74 -6.77 5.81
C TRP A 46 -1.82 -8.27 5.48
N GLU A 47 -1.93 -9.13 6.49
CA GLU A 47 -2.07 -10.59 6.26
C GLU A 47 -3.30 -10.94 5.43
N LYS A 48 -4.42 -10.22 5.64
CA LYS A 48 -5.67 -10.43 4.89
C LYS A 48 -5.65 -9.81 3.50
N ASN A 49 -5.04 -8.63 3.33
CA ASN A 49 -5.15 -7.83 2.11
C ASN A 49 -3.94 -7.95 1.18
N ARG A 50 -2.81 -8.54 1.60
CA ARG A 50 -1.59 -8.63 0.76
C ARG A 50 -1.84 -9.13 -0.66
N ALA A 51 -2.70 -10.15 -0.83
CA ALA A 51 -2.99 -10.73 -2.14
C ALA A 51 -3.78 -9.75 -3.02
N ARG A 52 -4.75 -9.03 -2.42
CA ARG A 52 -5.51 -7.97 -3.08
C ARG A 52 -4.60 -6.82 -3.49
N ILE A 53 -3.75 -6.33 -2.57
CA ILE A 53 -2.81 -5.24 -2.83
C ILE A 53 -1.84 -5.62 -3.94
N GLN A 54 -1.33 -6.85 -3.93
CA GLN A 54 -0.47 -7.34 -5.00
C GLN A 54 -1.19 -7.33 -6.35
N GLN A 55 -2.43 -7.83 -6.45
CA GLN A 55 -3.17 -7.84 -7.72
C GLN A 55 -3.61 -6.46 -8.21
N GLN A 56 -3.88 -5.53 -7.29
CA GLN A 56 -4.40 -4.21 -7.62
C GLN A 56 -3.28 -3.23 -8.00
N TYR A 57 -2.09 -3.40 -7.43
CA TYR A 57 -1.01 -2.41 -7.52
C TYR A 57 0.28 -2.90 -8.18
N LEU A 58 0.48 -4.22 -8.31
CA LEU A 58 1.66 -4.85 -8.93
C LEU A 58 1.25 -5.66 -10.17
#